data_AF-A0A7W7Z433-F1
#
_entry.id   AF-A0A7W7Z433-F1
#
_cell.length_a   1.000
_cell.length_b   1.000
_cell.length_c   1.000
_cell.angle_alpha   90.00
_cell.angle_beta   90.00
_cell.angle_gamma   90.00
#
_symmetry.space_group_name_H-M   'P 1'
#
loop_
_entity.id
_entity.type
_entity.pdbx_description
1 polymer ?
#
loop_
_entity_poly.entity_id
_entity_poly.type
_entity_poly.pdbx_seq_one_letter_code
_entity_poly.pdbx_strand_id
1 'polypeptide(L)' 'MVRSTKTFKSEAEAKLFALEIMDKGWSANAGTLNPYQPKQMIGSSQIGKWASTKPALHRTSH' A
#
# COMPACT_ATOMS: atom_id res chain seq x y z
N MET A 1 -22.94 3.31 -1.49
CA MET A 1 -21.54 2.88 -1.71
C MET A 1 -20.79 2.96 -0.38
N VAL A 2 -20.41 1.83 0.21
CA VAL A 2 -19.64 1.85 1.47
C VAL A 2 -18.16 1.98 1.12
N ARG A 3 -17.50 3.03 1.60
CA ARG A 3 -16.04 3.17 1.49
C ARG A 3 -15.46 2.99 2.89
N SER A 4 -14.58 2.01 3.05
CA SER A 4 -13.90 1.74 4.30
C SER A 4 -12.43 2.15 4.17
N THR A 5 -11.98 3.02 5.06
CA THR A 5 -10.58 3.44 5.16
C THR A 5 -9.98 2.79 6.40
N LYS A 6 -8.81 2.17 6.24
CA LYS A 6 -8.08 1.55 7.35
C LYS A 6 -6.65 2.07 7.36
N THR A 7 -6.22 2.57 8.50
CA THR A 7 -4.84 3.01 8.73
C THR A 7 -4.04 1.86 9.33
N PHE A 8 -2.80 1.74 8.90
CA PHE A 8 -1.87 0.70 9.35
C PHE A 8 -0.64 1.36 9.98
N LYS A 9 0.01 0.65 10.91
CA LYS A 9 1.23 1.12 11.55
C LYS A 9 2.44 1.01 10.61
N SER A 10 2.42 0.05 9.69
CA SER A 10 3.47 -0.18 8.71
C SER A 10 2.95 -0.13 7.26
N GLU A 11 3.80 0.34 6.35
CA GLU A 11 3.53 0.27 4.90
C GLU A 11 3.34 -1.18 4.44
N ALA A 12 4.07 -2.14 5.03
CA ALA A 12 3.96 -3.55 4.66
C ALA A 12 2.54 -4.12 4.93
N GLU A 13 1.94 -3.76 6.07
CA GLU A 13 0.57 -4.17 6.40
C GLU A 13 -0.44 -3.52 5.44
N ALA A 14 -0.23 -2.24 5.09
CA ALA A 14 -1.07 -1.55 4.12
C ALA A 14 -0.99 -2.17 2.72
N LYS A 15 0.20 -2.63 2.31
CA LYS A 15 0.40 -3.34 1.04
C LYS A 15 -0.32 -4.68 1.01
N LEU A 16 -0.19 -5.49 2.06
CA LEU A 16 -0.89 -6.78 2.17
C LEU A 16 -2.41 -6.60 2.09
N PHE A 17 -2.94 -5.61 2.81
CA PHE A 17 -4.36 -5.29 2.75
C PHE A 17 -4.79 -4.86 1.34
N ALA A 18 -4.01 -4.01 0.67
CA ALA A 18 -4.32 -3.60 -0.70
C ALA A 18 -4.34 -4.79 -1.68
N LEU A 19 -3.42 -5.76 -1.53
CA LEU A 19 -3.43 -7.00 -2.32
C LEU A 19 -4.72 -7.80 -2.10
N GLU A 20 -5.16 -7.96 -0.84
CA GLU A 20 -6.40 -8.68 -0.53
C GLU A 20 -7.63 -7.98 -1.11
N ILE A 21 -7.69 -6.65 -1.07
CA ILE A 21 -8.79 -5.88 -1.66
C ILE A 21 -8.82 -6.03 -3.18
N MET A 22 -7.66 -6.04 -3.83
CA MET A 22 -7.56 -6.29 -5.28
C MET A 22 -7.98 -7.73 -5.64
N ASP A 23 -7.60 -8.72 -4.84
CA ASP A 23 -7.99 -10.12 -5.04
C ASP A 23 -9.52 -10.30 -4.96
N LYS A 24 -10.18 -9.54 -4.09
CA LYS A 24 -11.66 -9.47 -4.01
C LYS A 24 -12.32 -8.74 -5.20
N GLY A 25 -11.54 -8.26 -6.17
CA GLY A 25 -12.02 -7.50 -7.33
C GLY A 25 -12.41 -6.05 -7.01
N TRP A 26 -11.98 -5.51 -5.87
CA TRP A 26 -12.31 -4.16 -5.45
C TRP A 26 -11.16 -3.19 -5.75
N SER A 27 -11.52 -1.91 -5.97
CA SER A 27 -10.53 -0.86 -6.16
C SER A 27 -10.02 -0.34 -4.82
N ALA A 28 -8.70 -0.41 -4.62
CA ALA A 28 -8.01 0.16 -3.47
C ALA A 28 -7.22 1.41 -3.87
N ASN A 29 -7.10 2.34 -2.93
CA ASN A 29 -6.22 3.50 -3.03
C ASN A 29 -5.49 3.64 -1.69
N ALA A 30 -4.22 4.03 -1.74
CA ALA A 30 -3.38 4.16 -0.55
C ALA A 30 -2.84 5.59 -0.44
N GLY A 31 -2.63 6.03 0.79
CA GLY A 31 -1.93 7.26 1.09
C GLY A 31 -0.94 7.01 2.21
N THR A 32 0.25 7.58 2.12
CA THR A 32 1.20 7.51 3.22
C THR A 32 0.86 8.59 4.25
N LEU A 33 0.54 8.16 5.47
CA LEU A 33 0.41 9.04 6.63
C LEU A 33 1.80 9.31 7.23
N ASN A 34 2.77 9.71 6.39
CA ASN A 34 4.12 10.00 6.88
C ASN A 34 4.15 11.43 7.46
N PRO A 35 4.72 11.68 8.65
CA PRO A 35 4.87 13.03 9.21
C PRO A 35 5.87 13.91 8.44
N TYR A 36 6.74 13.32 7.61
CA TYR A 36 7.68 14.04 6.75
C TYR A 36 7.13 14.16 5.32
N GLN A 37 7.06 15.39 4.82
CA GLN A 37 6.64 15.69 3.45
C GLN A 37 7.67 15.18 2.44
N PRO A 38 7.23 14.73 1.24
CA PRO A 38 5.88 14.83 0.69
C PRO A 38 4.96 13.63 1.02
N LYS A 39 3.68 13.92 1.29
CA LYS A 39 2.63 12.89 1.33
C LYS A 39 2.54 12.22 -0.04
N GLN A 40 2.55 10.90 -0.09
CA GLN A 40 2.35 10.16 -1.33
C GLN A 40 0.92 9.62 -1.37
N MET A 41 0.21 9.93 -2.46
CA MET A 41 -1.10 9.36 -2.75
C MET A 41 -0.94 8.38 -3.92
N ILE A 42 -1.25 7.12 -3.67
CA ILE A 42 -1.19 6.03 -4.63
C ILE A 42 -2.61 5.78 -5.12
N GLY A 43 -2.88 6.17 -6.36
CA GLY A 43 -4.15 5.91 -7.03
C GLY A 43 -4.35 4.43 -7.34
N SER A 44 -5.59 4.04 -7.65
CA SER A 44 -5.95 2.64 -7.95
C SER A 44 -5.16 2.04 -9.12
N SER A 45 -4.79 2.83 -10.13
CA SER A 45 -3.94 2.36 -11.23
C SER A 45 -2.50 2.03 -10.80
N GLN A 46 -2.03 2.62 -9.69
CA GLN A 46 -0.67 2.45 -9.19
C GLN A 46 -0.59 1.51 -7.98
N ILE A 47 -1.73 1.19 -7.36
CA ILE A 47 -1.79 0.38 -6.14
C ILE A 47 -1.22 -1.02 -6.34
N GLY A 48 -1.46 -1.65 -7.49
CA GLY A 48 -0.90 -2.95 -7.83
C GLY A 48 0.62 -2.92 -7.89
N LYS A 49 1.20 -1.90 -8.53
CA LYS A 49 2.64 -1.70 -8.61
C LYS A 49 3.24 -1.39 -7.23
N TRP A 50 2.62 -0.50 -6.47
CA TRP A 50 3.07 -0.12 -5.13
C TRP A 50 3.02 -1.29 -4.15
N ALA A 51 1.94 -2.07 -4.14
CA ALA A 51 1.80 -3.23 -3.28
C ALA A 51 2.79 -4.36 -3.64
N SER A 52 3.17 -4.44 -4.92
CA SER A 52 4.18 -5.39 -5.41
C SER A 52 5.62 -4.91 -5.19
N THR A 53 5.84 -3.62 -4.92
CA THR A 53 7.16 -3.10 -4.53
C THR A 53 7.51 -3.68 -3.17
N LYS A 54 8.28 -4.77 -3.21
CA LYS A 54 8.73 -5.52 -2.03
C LYS A 54 9.17 -4.54 -0.94
N PRO A 55 8.74 -4.71 0.33
CA PRO A 55 9.46 -4.07 1.42
C PRO A 55 10.92 -4.48 1.22
N ALA A 56 11.82 -3.51 1.22
CA ALA A 56 13.23 -3.75 0.98
C ALA A 56 13.75 -4.73 2.05
N LEU A 57 13.59 -6.02 1.80
CA LEU A 57 14.39 -7.05 2.42
C LEU A 57 15.75 -6.81 1.80
N HIS A 58 16.53 -6.01 2.51
CA HIS A 58 17.98 -6.02 2.47
C HIS A 58 18.44 -7.47 2.37
N ARG A 59 18.61 -7.95 1.13
CA ARG A 59 19.47 -9.09 0.84
C ARG A 59 20.88 -8.56 1.07
N THR A 60 21.30 -8.60 2.33
CA THR A 60 22.70 -8.57 2.72
C THR A 60 23.42 -9.71 2.00
N SER A 61 24.41 -9.32 1.20
CA SER A 61 25.71 -9.98 0.97
C SER A 61 25.75 -11.46 0.56
N HIS A 62 26.25 -11.74 -0.66
CA HIS A 62 27.62 -12.22 -0.90
C HIS A 62 27.95 -12.17 -2.41
#